data_AF-A0A534L9T0-F1
#
_entry.id   AF-A0A534L9T0-F1
#
_cell.length_a   1.000
_cell.length_b   1.000
_cell.length_c   1.000
_cell.angle_alpha   90.00
_cell.angle_beta   90.00
_cell.angle_gamma   90.00
#
_symmetry.space_group_name_H-M   'P 1'
#
loop_
_entity.id
_entity.type
_entity.pdbx_description
1 polymer ?
#
loop_
_entity_poly.entity_id
_entity_poly.type
_entity_poly.pdbx_seq_one_letter_code
_entity_poly.pdbx_strand_id
1 'polypeptide(L)'
;MAEDIVSLTKGSRYRIESMETRERTKVTKGIFRGYATIGTDDAIVVELDESHQELKGKLRLIPLHVVLAVDILEQVAGDAPKVEKHGTMYG
;
A
#
# COMPACT_ATOMS: atom_id res chain seq x y z
N MET A 1 -13.37 -17.31 -16.87
CA MET A 1 -13.29 -15.86 -16.63
C MET A 1 -12.04 -15.67 -15.81
N ALA A 2 -11.03 -14.98 -16.33
CA ALA A 2 -9.81 -14.73 -15.57
C ALA A 2 -10.22 -13.87 -14.37
N GLU A 3 -10.00 -14.37 -13.17
CA GLU A 3 -10.23 -13.62 -11.94
C GLU A 3 -9.35 -12.37 -12.01
N ASP A 4 -9.97 -11.20 -12.11
CA ASP A 4 -9.25 -9.92 -12.16
C ASP A 4 -8.45 -9.76 -10.86
N ILE A 5 -7.14 -10.00 -10.94
CA ILE A 5 -6.23 -9.81 -9.82
C ILE A 5 -6.23 -8.32 -9.48
N VAL A 6 -6.86 -7.97 -8.37
CA VAL A 6 -6.84 -6.61 -7.83
C VAL A 6 -5.46 -6.34 -7.23
N SER A 7 -4.80 -5.30 -7.73
CA SER A 7 -3.46 -4.90 -7.31
C SER A 7 -3.42 -3.44 -6.89
N LEU A 8 -2.47 -3.10 -6.02
CA LEU A 8 -2.23 -1.71 -5.66
C LEU A 8 -1.70 -0.96 -6.89
N THR A 9 -2.43 0.08 -7.29
CA THR A 9 -2.16 0.87 -8.48
C THR A 9 -1.62 2.23 -8.07
N LYS A 10 -0.42 2.60 -8.52
CA LYS A 10 0.18 3.89 -8.18
C LYS A 10 -0.74 5.03 -8.62
N GLY A 11 -0.93 6.02 -7.75
CA GLY A 11 -1.87 7.12 -8.00
C GLY A 11 -3.29 6.88 -7.47
N SER A 12 -3.67 5.63 -7.19
CA SER A 12 -4.97 5.31 -6.57
C SER A 12 -5.01 5.68 -5.08
N ARG A 13 -6.21 5.97 -4.58
CA ARG A 13 -6.46 6.33 -3.18
C ARG A 13 -6.88 5.12 -2.37
N TYR A 14 -6.26 4.97 -1.20
CA TYR A 14 -6.50 3.85 -0.31
C TYR A 14 -6.74 4.31 1.12
N ARG A 15 -7.49 3.51 1.88
CA ARG A 15 -7.54 3.52 3.34
C ARG A 15 -6.82 2.28 3.84
N ILE A 16 -5.72 2.46 4.56
CA ILE A 16 -4.93 1.37 5.14
C ILE A 16 -5.12 1.40 6.64
N GLU A 17 -5.51 0.27 7.20
CA GLU A 17 -5.54 0.06 8.64
C GLU A 17 -4.34 -0.78 9.05
N SER A 18 -3.52 -0.24 9.96
CA SER A 18 -2.28 -0.87 10.43
C SER A 18 -2.25 -0.97 11.94
N MET A 19 -1.60 -1.98 12.48
CA MET A 19 -1.40 -2.12 13.93
C MET A 19 -0.42 -1.07 14.45
N GLU A 20 -0.85 -0.23 15.40
CA GLU A 20 0.02 0.75 16.10
C GLU A 20 0.50 0.16 17.43
N THR A 21 -0.42 -0.46 18.17
CA THR A 21 -0.12 -1.30 19.34
C THR A 21 -1.00 -2.55 19.27
N ARG A 22 -0.81 -3.52 20.18
CA ARG A 22 -1.64 -4.75 20.21
C ARG A 22 -3.14 -4.47 20.30
N GLU A 23 -3.53 -3.36 20.93
CA GLU A 23 -4.93 -3.02 21.18
C GLU A 23 -5.41 -1.81 20.36
N ARG A 24 -4.54 -1.22 19.53
CA ARG A 24 -4.86 0.01 18.78
C ARG A 24 -4.41 -0.08 17.34
N THR A 25 -5.32 0.29 16.45
CA THR A 25 -5.03 0.44 15.03
C THR A 25 -4.82 1.91 14.66
N LYS A 26 -4.14 2.13 13.54
CA LYS A 26 -3.94 3.43 12.91
C LYS A 26 -4.49 3.38 11.51
N VAL A 27 -5.32 4.36 11.18
CA VAL A 27 -5.85 4.53 9.82
C VAL A 27 -4.97 5.53 9.07
N THR A 28 -4.44 5.10 7.93
CA THR A 28 -3.73 5.95 6.98
C THR A 28 -4.56 6.08 5.71
N LYS A 29 -4.76 7.31 5.24
CA LYS A 29 -5.49 7.59 3.99
C LYS A 29 -4.61 8.44 3.09
N GLY A 30 -4.62 8.11 1.81
CA GLY A 30 -3.78 8.82 0.86
C GLY A 30 -3.56 8.10 -0.45
N ILE A 31 -2.61 8.61 -1.23
CA ILE A 31 -2.28 8.11 -2.56
C ILE A 31 -1.17 7.07 -2.45
N PHE A 32 -1.38 5.89 -3.01
CA PHE A 32 -0.33 4.88 -3.11
C PHE A 32 0.77 5.34 -4.08
N ARG A 33 2.01 5.39 -3.60
CA ARG A 33 3.19 5.82 -4.37
C ARG A 33 4.12 4.66 -4.75
N GLY A 34 3.96 3.49 -4.12
CA GLY A 34 4.75 2.30 -4.42
C GLY A 34 5.14 1.54 -3.16
N TYR A 35 6.16 0.70 -3.31
CA TYR A 35 6.76 -0.05 -2.21
C TYR A 35 8.16 0.50 -1.91
N ALA A 36 8.59 0.35 -0.66
CA ALA A 36 9.93 0.66 -0.18
C ALA A 36 10.37 -0.38 0.85
N THR A 37 11.61 -0.28 1.33
CA THR A 37 12.13 -1.12 2.39
C THR A 37 12.45 -0.30 3.64
N ILE A 38 12.19 -0.87 4.82
CA ILE A 38 12.64 -0.38 6.12
C ILE A 38 13.58 -1.46 6.69
N GLY A 39 14.87 -1.31 6.44
CA GLY A 39 15.83 -2.37 6.74
C GLY A 39 15.53 -3.63 5.91
N THR A 40 15.16 -4.73 6.57
CA THR A 40 14.78 -6.00 5.93
C THR A 40 13.29 -6.13 5.67
N ASP A 41 12.46 -5.21 6.16
CA ASP A 41 11.01 -5.27 6.01
C ASP A 41 10.55 -4.49 4.77
N ASP A 42 9.66 -5.08 4.00
CA ASP A 42 8.94 -4.39 2.93
C ASP A 42 7.86 -3.47 3.50
N ALA A 43 7.62 -2.34 2.84
CA ALA A 43 6.67 -1.32 3.26
C ALA A 43 5.86 -0.75 2.09
N ILE A 44 4.61 -0.39 2.37
CA ILE A 44 3.75 0.39 1.47
C ILE A 44 4.07 1.88 1.67
N VAL A 45 4.23 2.61 0.58
CA VAL A 45 4.43 4.06 0.58
C VAL A 45 3.13 4.76 0.21
N VAL A 46 2.62 5.57 1.14
CA VAL A 46 1.41 6.38 0.95
C VAL A 46 1.74 7.85 1.14
N GLU A 47 1.35 8.69 0.18
CA GLU A 47 1.31 10.14 0.38
C GLU A 47 0.04 10.53 1.11
N LEU A 48 0.19 11.13 2.30
CA LEU A 48 -0.91 11.40 3.22
C LEU A 48 -1.84 12.51 2.69
N ASP A 49 -3.15 12.25 2.75
CA ASP A 49 -4.16 13.22 2.37
C ASP A 49 -4.48 14.24 3.49
N GLU A 50 -5.52 15.04 3.28
CA GLU A 50 -5.93 16.12 4.19
C GLU A 50 -6.38 15.62 5.57
N SER A 51 -6.72 14.33 5.72
CA SER A 51 -7.11 13.75 7.01
C SER A 51 -5.96 13.66 8.01
N HIS A 52 -4.71 13.89 7.58
CA HIS A 52 -3.51 13.82 8.42
C HIS A 52 -2.96 15.19 8.86
N GLN A 53 -3.72 16.28 8.69
CA GLN A 53 -3.39 17.62 9.19
C GLN A 53 -1.97 18.07 8.75
N GLU A 54 -1.08 18.35 9.69
CA GLU A 54 0.31 18.82 9.45
C GLU A 54 1.16 17.82 8.66
N LEU A 55 0.76 16.55 8.63
CA LEU A 55 1.44 15.50 7.88
C LEU A 55 0.93 15.38 6.43
N LYS A 56 -0.05 16.19 6.00
CA LYS A 56 -0.52 16.22 4.61
C LYS A 56 0.65 16.37 3.64
N GLY A 57 0.63 15.57 2.57
CA GLY A 57 1.67 15.55 1.53
C GLY A 57 2.98 14.88 1.93
N LYS A 58 3.13 14.42 3.19
CA LYS A 58 4.27 13.60 3.59
C LYS A 58 4.09 12.16 3.12
N LEU A 59 5.21 11.48 2.88
CA LEU A 59 5.22 10.05 2.62
C LEU A 59 5.24 9.29 3.95
N ARG A 60 4.31 8.36 4.12
CA ARG A 60 4.32 7.38 5.20
C ARG A 60 4.68 6.02 4.64
N LEU A 61 5.70 5.41 5.24
CA LEU A 61 6.04 4.01 5.02
C LEU A 61 5.32 3.18 6.09
N ILE A 62 4.58 2.16 5.66
CA ILE A 62 3.86 1.23 6.55
C ILE A 62 4.43 -0.17 6.29
N PRO A 63 5.14 -0.79 7.25
CA PRO A 63 5.63 -2.15 7.10
C PRO A 63 4.49 -3.12 6.74
N LEU A 64 4.71 -4.02 5.79
CA LEU A 64 3.68 -4.95 5.33
C LEU A 64 3.18 -5.86 6.44
N HIS A 65 4.07 -6.30 7.34
CA HIS A 65 3.74 -7.21 8.43
C HIS A 65 2.81 -6.60 9.49
N VAL A 66 2.57 -5.27 9.49
CA VAL A 66 1.62 -4.60 10.40
C VAL A 66 0.29 -4.23 9.75
N VAL A 67 0.11 -4.48 8.45
CA VAL A 67 -1.13 -4.14 7.74
C VAL A 67 -2.23 -5.12 8.12
N LEU A 68 -3.37 -4.58 8.55
CA LEU A 68 -4.55 -5.35 8.94
C LEU A 68 -5.60 -5.36 7.82
N ALA A 69 -5.80 -4.24 7.15
CA ALA A 69 -6.74 -4.11 6.03
C ALA A 69 -6.30 -3.03 5.05
N VAL A 70 -6.68 -3.18 3.78
CA VAL A 70 -6.50 -2.18 2.72
C VAL A 70 -7.78 -2.06 1.93
N ASP A 71 -8.43 -0.90 2.03
CA ASP A 71 -9.64 -0.58 1.27
C ASP A 71 -9.28 0.32 0.08
N ILE A 72 -9.85 0.01 -1.08
CA ILE A 72 -9.72 0.84 -2.29
C ILE A 72 -10.80 1.91 -2.23
N LEU A 73 -10.39 3.18 -2.16
CA LEU A 73 -11.33 4.31 -2.16
C LEU A 73 -11.57 4.84 -3.57
N GLU A 74 -10.52 4.92 -4.37
CA GLU A 74 -10.59 5.33 -5.76
C GLU A 74 -9.47 4.65 -6.53
N GLN A 75 -9.82 3.98 -7.62
CA GLN A 75 -8.85 3.36 -8.51
C GLN A 75 -8.68 4.22 -9.76
N VAL A 76 -7.46 4.70 -9.99
CA VAL A 76 -7.10 5.31 -11.26
C VAL A 76 -7.11 4.21 -12.33
N ALA A 77 -7.53 4.54 -13.54
CA ALA A 77 -7.37 3.69 -14.71
C ALA A 77 -5.87 3.58 -15.05
N GLY A 78 -5.15 2.72 -14.32
CA GLY A 78 -3.75 2.39 -14.55
C GLY A 78 -3.64 0.95 -15.01
N ASP A 79 -2.82 0.69 -16.02
CA ASP A 79 -2.50 -0.65 -16.52
C ASP A 79 -2.19 -1.58 -15.34
N ALA A 80 -2.92 -2.68 -15.24
CA ALA A 80 -2.64 -3.72 -14.27
C ALA A 80 -1.13 -4.09 -14.36
N PRO A 81 -0.41 -4.20 -13.23
CA PRO A 81 0.99 -4.60 -13.25
C PRO A 81 1.08 -5.95 -13.98
N LYS A 82 1.85 -5.98 -15.07
CA LYS A 82 2.21 -7.24 -15.72
C LYS A 82 2.93 -8.07 -14.67
N VAL A 83 2.31 -9.18 -14.26
CA VAL A 83 2.93 -10.16 -13.38
C VAL A 83 4.20 -10.66 -14.07
N GLU A 84 5.36 -10.17 -13.65
CA GLU A 84 6.62 -10.79 -14.04
C GLU A 84 6.66 -12.17 -13.38
N LYS A 85 6.58 -13.22 -14.21
CA LYS A 85 6.82 -14.58 -13.77
C LYS A 85 8.24 -14.65 -13.24
N HIS A 86 8.41 -14.66 -11.92
CA HIS A 86 9.67 -15.09 -11.31
C HIS A 86 9.89 -16.54 -11.74
N GLY A 87 10.82 -16.73 -12.69
CA GLY A 87 11.29 -18.05 -13.08
C GLY A 87 11.87 -18.74 -11.86
N THR A 88 11.41 -19.94 -11.59
CA THR A 88 12.06 -20.87 -10.67
C THR A 88 13.52 -21.06 -11.10
N MET A 89 14.44 -20.37 -10.43
CA MET A 89 15.86 -20.68 -10.48
C MET A 89 16.11 -21.71 -9.38
N TYR A 90 15.87 -22.99 -9.68
CA TYR A 90 16.57 -24.07 -8.99
C TYR A 90 17.97 -24.15 -9.60
N GLY A 91 18.99 -23.90 -8.77
CA GLY A 91 20.38 -24.19 -9.02
C GLY A 91 20.92 -25.01 -7.85
#